data_AF-A0A3E1D1B3-F1
#
_entry.id   AF-A0A3E1D1B3-F1
#
_cell.length_a   1.000
_cell.length_b   1.000
_cell.length_c   1.000
_cell.angle_alpha   90.00
_cell.angle_beta   90.00
_cell.angle_gamma   90.00
#
_symmetry.space_group_name_H-M   'P 1'
#
loop_
_entity.id
_entity.type
_entity.pdbx_description
1 polymer ?
#
loop_
_entity_poly.entity_id
_entity_poly.type
_entity_poly.pdbx_seq_one_letter_code
_entity_poly.pdbx_strand_id
1 'polypeptide(L)'
;MVRVCFSLPGQRNNLRKLASEAGVPLGTPLRSSSFTLNGVDDIHTATIQDQLLSLEDGGIDEVLVGNICISFVYSLWEDNYRLALAKQRGIEKNDVRNELFRELGTYRHAIIHNLAIGTSKTEKLKLLPPVSKGATLRVDRYVFELIVSLVKKELYAIHVP
;
A
#
# COMPACT_ATOMS: atom_id res chain seq x y z
N MET A 1 24.77 -13.29 -14.69
CA MET A 1 23.67 -13.52 -13.74
C MET A 1 23.97 -12.72 -12.48
N VAL A 2 23.38 -11.53 -12.34
CA VAL A 2 23.64 -10.64 -11.18
C VAL A 2 22.56 -10.91 -10.13
N ARG A 3 22.97 -11.39 -8.96
CA ARG A 3 22.09 -11.49 -7.79
C ARG A 3 21.98 -10.10 -7.16
N VAL A 4 20.79 -9.51 -7.14
CA VAL A 4 20.52 -8.28 -6.40
C VAL A 4 20.14 -8.66 -4.98
N CYS A 5 21.00 -8.32 -4.02
CA CYS A 5 20.73 -8.47 -2.59
C CYS A 5 19.88 -7.30 -2.09
N PHE A 6 18.80 -7.60 -1.36
CA PHE A 6 17.99 -6.60 -0.67
C PHE A 6 18.79 -5.93 0.44
N SER A 7 18.80 -4.60 0.46
CA SER A 7 19.49 -3.80 1.47
C SER A 7 18.50 -3.20 2.47
N LEU A 8 18.81 -3.34 3.76
CA LEU A 8 18.07 -2.78 4.90
C LEU A 8 18.16 -1.23 4.98
N PRO A 9 17.30 -0.58 5.79
CA PRO A 9 17.23 0.87 5.91
C PRO A 9 18.54 1.48 6.43
N GLY A 10 19.12 2.44 5.69
CA GLY A 10 20.39 3.12 6.04
C GLY A 10 21.41 3.18 4.89
N GLN A 11 21.18 2.44 3.80
CA GLN A 11 22.10 2.31 2.66
C GLN A 11 21.67 3.13 1.43
N ARG A 12 20.83 4.17 1.61
CA ARG A 12 20.26 4.97 0.50
C ARG A 12 21.31 5.68 -0.35
N ASN A 13 22.44 6.09 0.25
CA ASN A 13 23.59 6.64 -0.49
C ASN A 13 24.43 5.58 -1.21
N ASN A 14 24.21 4.28 -0.94
CA ASN A 14 25.00 3.21 -1.53
C ASN A 14 24.43 2.69 -2.84
N LEU A 15 23.14 2.86 -3.18
CA LEU A 15 22.63 2.33 -4.46
C LEU A 15 23.14 3.09 -5.69
N ARG A 16 23.16 4.43 -5.65
CA ARG A 16 23.81 5.25 -6.70
C ARG A 16 25.32 4.99 -6.77
N LYS A 17 25.95 4.79 -5.61
CA LYS A 17 27.38 4.46 -5.50
C LYS A 17 27.69 3.07 -6.06
N LEU A 18 26.88 2.05 -5.76
CA LEU A 18 26.98 0.69 -6.27
C LEU A 18 26.73 0.61 -7.79
N ALA A 19 25.77 1.39 -8.32
CA ALA A 19 25.57 1.48 -9.77
C ALA A 19 26.77 2.12 -10.48
N SER A 20 27.34 3.18 -9.88
CA SER A 20 28.58 3.81 -10.35
C SER A 20 29.80 2.87 -10.23
N GLU A 21 29.91 2.10 -9.15
CA GLU A 21 31.00 1.14 -8.90
C GLU A 21 30.90 -0.10 -9.80
N ALA A 22 29.69 -0.50 -10.21
CA ALA A 22 29.46 -1.60 -11.15
C ALA A 22 29.65 -1.21 -12.63
N GLY A 23 29.88 0.07 -12.94
CA GLY A 23 30.11 0.56 -14.30
C GLY A 23 28.90 0.44 -15.24
N VAL A 24 27.68 0.30 -14.70
CA VAL A 24 26.45 0.18 -15.51
C VAL A 24 25.80 1.56 -15.67
N PRO A 25 25.56 2.04 -16.90
CA PRO A 25 24.88 3.31 -17.13
C PRO A 25 23.48 3.34 -16.51
N LEU A 26 23.11 4.43 -15.84
CA LEU A 26 21.78 4.60 -15.22
C LEU A 26 20.62 4.51 -16.23
N GLY A 27 20.88 4.82 -17.50
CA GLY A 27 19.93 4.68 -18.60
C GLY A 27 19.84 3.27 -19.19
N THR A 28 20.53 2.28 -18.63
CA THR A 28 20.44 0.89 -19.11
C THR A 28 19.03 0.35 -18.85
N PRO A 29 18.28 -0.06 -19.89
CA PRO A 29 16.98 -0.67 -19.71
C PRO A 29 17.15 -2.04 -19.08
N LEU A 30 16.47 -2.24 -17.96
CA LEU A 30 16.31 -3.54 -17.33
C LEU A 30 15.19 -4.26 -18.05
N ARG A 31 15.52 -5.41 -18.60
CA ARG A 31 14.58 -6.26 -19.34
C ARG A 31 14.00 -7.26 -18.35
N SER A 32 12.74 -7.08 -17.97
CA SER A 32 11.98 -8.14 -17.31
C SER A 32 11.09 -8.81 -18.34
N SER A 33 11.36 -10.07 -18.66
CA SER A 33 10.46 -10.89 -19.47
C SER A 33 9.40 -11.51 -18.56
N SER A 34 8.14 -11.12 -18.73
CA SER A 34 7.00 -11.87 -18.19
C SER A 34 6.61 -12.95 -19.20
N PHE A 35 6.63 -14.21 -18.80
CA PHE A 35 6.12 -15.32 -19.62
C PHE A 35 4.60 -15.19 -19.72
N THR A 36 4.08 -14.88 -20.92
CA THR A 36 2.64 -14.98 -21.20
C THR A 36 2.34 -16.32 -21.86
N LEU A 37 1.19 -16.93 -21.53
CA LEU A 37 0.73 -18.19 -22.12
C LEU A 37 0.44 -18.10 -23.64
N ASN A 38 0.43 -16.88 -24.20
CA ASN A 38 0.00 -16.62 -25.58
C ASN A 38 1.14 -16.17 -26.53
N GLY A 39 2.40 -16.28 -26.12
CA GLY A 39 3.54 -16.15 -27.04
C GLY A 39 3.85 -14.75 -27.55
N VAL A 40 3.26 -13.71 -26.95
CA VAL A 40 3.73 -12.32 -27.13
C VAL A 40 4.46 -11.92 -25.86
N ASP A 41 5.78 -11.84 -25.95
CA ASP A 41 6.61 -11.31 -24.88
C ASP A 41 6.37 -9.80 -24.79
N ASP A 42 5.57 -9.37 -23.83
CA ASP A 42 5.51 -7.95 -23.46
C ASP A 42 6.84 -7.57 -22.80
N ILE A 43 7.65 -6.80 -23.52
CA ILE A 43 8.93 -6.31 -23.02
C ILE A 43 8.65 -5.07 -22.17
N HIS A 44 8.49 -5.27 -20.87
CA HIS A 44 8.56 -4.18 -19.92
C HIS A 44 10.02 -3.69 -19.84
N THR A 45 10.26 -2.46 -20.30
CA THR A 45 11.55 -1.78 -20.14
C THR A 45 11.39 -0.70 -19.08
N ALA A 46 12.10 -0.85 -17.97
CA ALA A 46 12.31 0.20 -16.99
C ALA A 46 13.82 0.40 -16.85
N THR A 47 14.30 1.63 -16.76
CA THR A 47 15.73 1.87 -16.54
C THR A 47 16.09 1.66 -15.07
N ILE A 48 17.38 1.48 -14.77
CA ILE A 48 17.87 1.51 -13.39
C ILE A 48 17.46 2.83 -12.71
N GLN A 49 17.49 3.94 -13.46
CA GLN A 49 17.02 5.23 -12.97
C GLN A 49 15.53 5.20 -12.60
N ASP A 50 14.67 4.61 -13.43
CA ASP A 50 13.22 4.51 -13.16
C ASP A 50 12.93 3.68 -11.89
N GLN A 51 13.69 2.60 -11.68
CA GLN A 51 13.59 1.80 -10.46
C GLN A 51 14.08 2.55 -9.22
N LEU A 52 15.15 3.34 -9.34
CA LEU A 52 15.61 4.15 -8.22
C LEU A 52 14.56 5.22 -7.86
N LEU A 53 13.93 5.84 -8.86
CA LEU A 53 12.85 6.80 -8.66
C LEU A 53 11.58 6.16 -8.07
N SER A 54 11.24 4.93 -8.45
CA SER A 54 10.08 4.22 -7.88
C SER A 54 10.24 3.89 -6.40
N LEU A 55 11.50 3.73 -5.96
CA LEU A 55 11.92 3.45 -4.58
C LEU A 55 12.20 4.71 -3.74
N GLU A 56 12.13 5.91 -4.32
CA GLU A 56 12.25 7.15 -3.55
C GLU A 56 11.06 7.33 -2.60
N ASP A 57 11.23 8.13 -1.53
CA ASP A 57 10.16 8.36 -0.55
C ASP A 57 8.94 8.99 -1.25
N GLY A 58 7.78 8.36 -1.08
CA GLY A 58 6.54 8.71 -1.79
C GLY A 58 6.48 8.22 -3.24
N GLY A 59 7.46 7.43 -3.68
CA GLY A 59 7.51 6.79 -5.00
C GLY A 59 6.36 5.82 -5.24
N ILE A 60 6.22 5.38 -6.49
CA ILE A 60 5.06 4.56 -6.89
C ILE A 60 5.03 3.20 -6.19
N ASP A 61 6.19 2.61 -5.85
CA ASP A 61 6.27 1.33 -5.16
C ASP A 61 5.79 1.45 -3.72
N GLU A 62 6.17 2.54 -3.05
CA GLU A 62 5.70 2.84 -1.69
C GLU A 62 4.18 3.00 -1.65
N VAL A 63 3.62 3.76 -2.60
CA VAL A 63 2.17 3.95 -2.72
C VAL A 63 1.46 2.63 -3.04
N LEU A 64 2.03 1.81 -3.91
CA LEU A 64 1.47 0.50 -4.27
C LEU A 64 1.43 -0.42 -3.05
N VAL A 65 2.54 -0.55 -2.33
CA VAL A 65 2.63 -1.37 -1.12
C VAL A 65 1.65 -0.85 -0.06
N GLY A 66 1.60 0.46 0.17
CA GLY A 66 0.65 1.08 1.08
C GLY A 66 -0.80 0.72 0.74
N ASN A 67 -1.19 0.89 -0.52
CA ASN A 67 -2.54 0.57 -1.01
C ASN A 67 -2.91 -0.91 -0.83
N ILE A 68 -1.98 -1.83 -1.12
CA ILE A 68 -2.16 -3.27 -0.92
C ILE A 68 -2.34 -3.58 0.57
N CYS A 69 -1.47 -3.03 1.42
CA CYS A 69 -1.55 -3.27 2.86
C CYS A 69 -2.86 -2.75 3.46
N ILE A 70 -3.36 -1.58 3.05
CA ILE A 70 -4.67 -1.08 3.52
C ILE A 70 -5.80 -2.01 3.12
N SER A 71 -5.79 -2.47 1.87
CA SER A 71 -6.79 -3.41 1.37
C SER A 71 -6.79 -4.71 2.17
N PHE A 72 -5.59 -5.22 2.50
CA PHE A 72 -5.42 -6.43 3.29
C PHE A 72 -5.86 -6.26 4.75
N VAL A 73 -5.48 -5.16 5.40
CA VAL A 73 -5.88 -4.85 6.79
C VAL A 73 -7.40 -4.78 6.91
N TYR A 74 -8.08 -4.13 5.96
CA TYR A 74 -9.54 -4.09 5.97
C TYR A 74 -10.17 -5.47 5.75
N SER A 75 -9.66 -6.28 4.82
CA SER A 75 -10.15 -7.64 4.61
C SER A 75 -10.01 -8.49 5.87
N LEU A 76 -8.86 -8.45 6.55
CA LEU A 76 -8.67 -9.14 7.83
C LEU A 76 -9.69 -8.70 8.89
N TRP A 77 -9.94 -7.40 8.99
CA TRP A 77 -10.96 -6.89 9.90
C TRP A 77 -12.35 -7.43 9.57
N GLU A 78 -12.80 -7.30 8.32
CA GLU A 78 -14.17 -7.61 7.92
C GLU A 78 -14.47 -9.12 7.97
N ASP A 79 -13.50 -9.95 7.56
CA ASP A 79 -13.68 -11.39 7.41
C ASP A 79 -13.37 -12.16 8.70
N ASN A 80 -12.37 -11.73 9.48
CA ASN A 80 -11.92 -12.44 10.67
C ASN A 80 -12.36 -11.75 11.97
N TYR A 81 -11.91 -10.52 12.21
CA TYR A 81 -12.03 -9.89 13.53
C TYR A 81 -13.46 -9.44 13.84
N ARG A 82 -14.13 -8.77 12.89
CA ARG A 82 -15.49 -8.25 13.07
C ARG A 82 -16.47 -9.37 13.38
N LEU A 83 -16.36 -10.49 12.68
CA LEU A 83 -17.19 -11.68 12.91
C LEU A 83 -16.88 -12.32 14.27
N ALA A 84 -15.60 -12.45 14.64
CA ALA A 84 -15.22 -13.00 15.94
C ALA A 84 -15.76 -12.16 17.10
N LEU A 85 -15.67 -10.84 17.01
CA LEU A 85 -16.20 -9.91 18.02
C LEU A 85 -17.71 -9.98 18.13
N ALA A 86 -18.42 -10.10 17.02
CA ALA A 86 -19.87 -10.25 17.00
C ALA A 86 -20.30 -11.51 17.77
N LYS A 87 -19.63 -12.64 17.50
CA LYS A 87 -19.85 -13.91 18.21
C LYS A 87 -19.57 -13.78 19.70
N GLN A 88 -18.46 -13.15 20.08
CA GLN A 88 -18.09 -12.95 21.49
C GLN A 88 -19.12 -12.10 22.25
N ARG A 89 -19.72 -11.12 21.58
CA ARG A 89 -20.70 -10.18 22.18
C ARG A 89 -22.15 -10.65 22.07
N GLY A 90 -22.42 -11.73 21.34
CA GLY A 90 -23.78 -12.21 21.09
C GLY A 90 -24.64 -11.26 20.25
N ILE A 91 -24.02 -10.50 19.34
CA ILE A 91 -24.69 -9.55 18.44
C ILE A 91 -24.44 -9.91 16.98
N GLU A 92 -25.20 -9.30 16.06
CA GLU A 92 -24.99 -9.46 14.63
C GLU A 92 -23.70 -8.78 14.15
N LYS A 93 -23.05 -9.34 13.11
CA LYS A 93 -21.79 -8.78 12.55
C LYS A 93 -21.93 -7.31 12.18
N ASN A 94 -23.08 -6.95 11.61
CA ASN A 94 -23.35 -5.59 11.16
C ASN A 94 -23.49 -4.57 12.30
N ASP A 95 -23.76 -5.03 13.52
CA ASP A 95 -23.84 -4.21 14.71
C ASP A 95 -22.48 -3.93 15.34
N VAL A 96 -21.45 -4.71 14.98
CA VAL A 96 -20.06 -4.35 15.28
C VAL A 96 -19.66 -3.18 14.38
N ARG A 97 -19.79 -1.96 14.92
CA ARG A 97 -19.43 -0.71 14.24
C ARG A 97 -18.10 -0.19 14.75
N ASN A 98 -17.24 0.22 13.83
CA ASN A 98 -16.00 0.90 14.13
C ASN A 98 -15.73 1.94 13.03
N GLU A 99 -15.49 3.19 13.44
CA GLU A 99 -15.36 4.31 12.53
C GLU A 99 -14.08 4.23 11.69
N LEU A 100 -12.94 3.84 12.28
CA LEU A 100 -11.68 3.68 11.55
C LEU A 100 -11.83 2.63 10.46
N PHE A 101 -12.37 1.45 10.78
CA PHE A 101 -12.53 0.39 9.79
C PHE A 101 -13.56 0.76 8.71
N ARG A 102 -14.59 1.55 9.03
CA ARG A 102 -15.50 2.14 8.03
C ARG A 102 -14.76 3.04 7.04
N GLU A 103 -13.84 3.87 7.54
CA GLU A 103 -13.01 4.74 6.71
C GLU A 103 -11.97 3.95 5.89
N LEU A 104 -11.33 2.93 6.47
CA LEU A 104 -10.45 2.01 5.73
C LEU A 104 -11.20 1.26 4.62
N GLY A 105 -12.46 0.90 4.84
CA GLY A 105 -13.33 0.34 3.80
C GLY A 105 -13.58 1.32 2.66
N THR A 106 -13.63 2.62 2.96
CA THR A 106 -13.75 3.68 1.95
C THR A 106 -12.45 3.82 1.14
N TYR A 107 -11.28 3.78 1.79
CA TYR A 107 -9.98 3.73 1.12
C TYR A 107 -9.87 2.49 0.22
N ARG A 108 -10.16 1.29 0.74
CA ARG A 108 -10.14 0.04 -0.03
C ARG A 108 -11.05 0.11 -1.25
N HIS A 109 -12.25 0.65 -1.11
CA HIS A 109 -13.17 0.80 -2.23
C HIS A 109 -12.60 1.74 -3.31
N ALA A 110 -12.01 2.87 -2.91
CA ALA A 110 -11.35 3.77 -3.85
C ALA A 110 -10.15 3.10 -4.55
N ILE A 111 -9.31 2.38 -3.80
CA ILE A 111 -8.14 1.65 -4.32
C ILE A 111 -8.55 0.58 -5.34
N ILE A 112 -9.48 -0.31 -4.97
CA ILE A 112 -9.82 -1.50 -5.77
C ILE A 112 -10.80 -1.17 -6.90
N HIS A 113 -11.77 -0.30 -6.65
CA HIS A 113 -12.89 -0.09 -7.59
C HIS A 113 -12.88 1.26 -8.28
N ASN A 114 -12.05 2.21 -7.84
CA ASN A 114 -11.99 3.56 -8.43
C ASN A 114 -10.56 3.97 -8.81
N LEU A 115 -9.68 3.00 -9.10
CA LEU A 115 -8.29 3.24 -9.55
C LEU A 115 -7.49 4.16 -8.60
N ALA A 116 -7.73 4.04 -7.30
CA ALA A 116 -7.20 4.93 -6.28
C ALA A 116 -7.51 6.42 -6.53
N ILE A 117 -8.68 6.73 -7.08
CA ILE A 117 -9.17 8.11 -7.26
C ILE A 117 -10.15 8.45 -6.12
N GLY A 118 -10.04 9.65 -5.58
CA GLY A 118 -10.92 10.19 -4.56
C GLY A 118 -12.37 10.30 -5.04
N THR A 119 -13.29 10.04 -4.12
CA THR A 119 -14.74 10.12 -4.31
C THR A 119 -15.36 11.09 -3.29
N SER A 120 -16.66 11.37 -3.42
CA SER A 120 -17.39 12.15 -2.41
C SER A 120 -17.40 11.51 -1.01
N LYS A 121 -17.07 10.22 -0.90
CA LYS A 121 -16.92 9.53 0.39
C LYS A 121 -15.54 9.76 0.99
N THR A 122 -14.47 9.77 0.18
CA THR A 122 -13.10 10.02 0.66
C THR A 122 -12.89 11.46 1.10
N GLU A 123 -13.69 12.41 0.59
CA GLU A 123 -13.69 13.80 1.06
C GLU A 123 -14.22 13.98 2.47
N LYS A 124 -15.06 13.05 2.95
CA LYS A 124 -15.81 13.15 4.21
C LYS A 124 -15.19 12.34 5.33
N LEU A 125 -13.95 11.89 5.15
CA LEU A 125 -13.21 11.14 6.16
C LEU A 125 -12.83 12.08 7.31
N LYS A 126 -12.85 11.53 8.52
CA LYS A 126 -12.62 12.25 9.78
C LYS A 126 -11.36 11.76 10.48
N LEU A 127 -11.04 10.47 10.36
CA LEU A 127 -9.88 9.85 11.02
C LEU A 127 -8.71 9.73 10.05
N LEU A 128 -8.99 9.33 8.82
CA LEU A 128 -8.01 9.24 7.74
C LEU A 128 -7.93 10.56 6.96
N PRO A 129 -6.78 10.86 6.34
CA PRO A 129 -6.64 12.04 5.50
C PRO A 129 -7.72 12.10 4.41
N PRO A 130 -8.48 13.20 4.30
CA PRO A 130 -9.49 13.31 3.26
C PRO A 130 -8.83 13.43 1.89
N VAL A 131 -9.43 12.78 0.88
CA VAL A 131 -8.98 12.83 -0.51
C VAL A 131 -10.07 13.48 -1.35
N SER A 132 -9.75 14.62 -1.96
CA SER A 132 -10.64 15.35 -2.87
C SER A 132 -11.12 14.49 -4.03
N LYS A 133 -12.35 14.71 -4.48
CA LYS A 133 -12.93 14.01 -5.62
C LYS A 133 -12.07 14.26 -6.86
N GLY A 134 -11.68 13.18 -7.53
CA GLY A 134 -10.79 13.25 -8.71
C GLY A 134 -9.30 13.34 -8.39
N ALA A 135 -8.91 13.59 -7.14
CA ALA A 135 -7.50 13.53 -6.74
C ALA A 135 -7.06 12.07 -6.55
N THR A 136 -5.78 11.79 -6.81
CA THR A 136 -5.22 10.45 -6.57
C THR A 136 -5.04 10.23 -5.07
N LEU A 137 -5.64 9.16 -4.55
CA LEU A 137 -5.38 8.61 -3.24
C LEU A 137 -3.99 8.00 -3.23
N ARG A 138 -3.12 8.54 -2.38
CA ARG A 138 -1.76 8.05 -2.19
C ARG A 138 -1.58 7.67 -0.73
N VAL A 139 -1.36 6.38 -0.48
CA VAL A 139 -0.92 5.90 0.83
C VAL A 139 0.60 5.87 0.80
N ASP A 140 1.21 7.02 1.04
CA ASP A 140 2.64 7.10 1.31
C ASP A 140 2.96 6.60 2.73
N ARG A 141 4.23 6.61 3.09
CA ARG A 141 4.76 6.17 4.37
C ARG A 141 4.12 6.91 5.54
N TYR A 142 3.92 8.22 5.43
CA TYR A 142 3.33 9.00 6.53
C TYR A 142 1.88 8.61 6.76
N VAL A 143 1.11 8.50 5.68
CA VAL A 143 -0.28 8.02 5.74
C VAL A 143 -0.35 6.59 6.26
N PHE A 144 0.58 5.73 5.83
CA PHE A 144 0.65 4.34 6.28
C PHE A 144 0.98 4.22 7.77
N GLU A 145 2.01 4.94 8.25
CA GLU A 145 2.39 4.96 9.66
C GLU A 145 1.25 5.50 10.55
N LEU A 146 0.53 6.52 10.08
CA LEU A 146 -0.68 7.02 10.72
C LEU A 146 -1.74 5.92 10.84
N ILE A 147 -2.05 5.23 9.73
CA ILE A 147 -3.07 4.17 9.72
C ILE A 147 -2.68 3.03 10.66
N VAL A 148 -1.42 2.57 10.62
CA VAL A 148 -0.93 1.52 11.53
C VAL A 148 -1.08 1.95 12.99
N SER A 149 -0.79 3.21 13.31
CA SER A 149 -0.93 3.75 14.66
C SER A 149 -2.39 3.79 15.12
N LEU A 150 -3.30 4.21 14.24
CA LEU A 150 -4.75 4.22 14.51
C LEU A 150 -5.28 2.79 14.69
N VAL A 151 -4.90 1.86 13.82
CA VAL A 151 -5.32 0.45 13.92
C VAL A 151 -4.85 -0.18 15.23
N LYS A 152 -3.59 0.05 15.63
CA LYS A 152 -3.09 -0.42 16.93
C LYS A 152 -3.93 0.13 18.08
N LYS A 153 -4.21 1.43 18.09
CA LYS A 153 -5.01 2.08 19.13
C LYS A 153 -6.43 1.47 19.22
N GLU A 154 -7.08 1.26 18.09
CA GLU A 154 -8.41 0.64 18.03
C GLU A 154 -8.38 -0.81 18.52
N LEU A 155 -7.40 -1.61 18.11
CA LEU A 155 -7.27 -3.00 18.56
C LEU A 155 -7.05 -3.09 20.07
N TYR A 156 -6.25 -2.20 20.67
CA TYR A 156 -6.10 -2.14 22.13
C TYR A 156 -7.42 -1.78 22.81
N ALA A 157 -8.18 -0.80 22.28
CA ALA A 157 -9.46 -0.41 22.86
C ALA A 157 -10.51 -1.54 22.80
N ILE A 158 -10.44 -2.41 21.80
CA ILE A 158 -11.33 -3.57 21.65
C ILE A 158 -10.98 -4.71 22.62
N HIS A 159 -9.70 -4.84 23.01
CA HIS A 159 -9.20 -5.96 23.82
C HIS A 159 -9.25 -5.70 25.34
N VAL A 160 -9.55 -4.48 25.78
CA VAL A 160 -9.74 -4.19 27.22
C VAL A 160 -11.21 -4.42 27.59
N PRO A 161 -11.53 -5.42 28.42
CA PRO A 161 -12.88 -5.66 28.94
C PRO A 161 -13.34 -4.57 29.92
#